data_AF-A0A7W2YK75-F1
#
_entry.id   AF-A0A7W2YK75-F1
#
_cell.length_a   1.000
_cell.length_b   1.000
_cell.length_c   1.000
_cell.angle_alpha   90.00
_cell.angle_beta   90.00
_cell.angle_gamma   90.00
#
_symmetry.space_group_name_H-M   'P 1'
#
loop_
_entity.id
_entity.type
_entity.pdbx_description
1 polymer ?
#
loop_
_entity_poly.entity_id
_entity_poly.type
_entity_poly.pdbx_seq_one_letter_code
_entity_poly.pdbx_strand_id
1 'polypeptide(L)'
;MIMVRQKAIALVIAAVLGLGACSSPGPSPETVESGAQLSGASLSFGKNASFTLDGTLIELVNGVSSEPIANSSSRTTTRYLGGEAVGDLNGDGLEDFSFWVAQNAGGSGTFYYVVVALKRPSGYTTTNAFFVGDRIVPETMQISRGSQELQVNFNERARGEPMSTLPSKPATLLLKVTPDGVLEGLMK
;
A
#
# COMPACT_ATOMS: atom_id res chain seq x y z
N MET A 1 89.35 -14.75 14.37
CA MET A 1 88.28 -13.86 13.85
C MET A 1 87.94 -14.33 12.44
N ILE A 2 86.70 -14.49 12.00
CA ILE A 2 85.36 -14.32 12.64
C ILE A 2 84.63 -15.69 12.60
N MET A 3 83.59 -15.93 13.41
CA MET A 3 83.09 -17.28 13.72
C MET A 3 81.56 -17.46 13.65
N VAL A 4 81.09 -18.25 12.67
CA VAL A 4 79.71 -18.72 12.39
C VAL A 4 79.84 -20.05 11.61
N ARG A 5 79.25 -21.24 11.88
CA ARG A 5 78.37 -21.79 12.95
C ARG A 5 76.96 -21.19 13.02
N GLN A 6 75.84 -21.91 12.85
CA GLN A 6 75.51 -23.36 12.86
C GLN A 6 74.82 -23.76 11.51
N LYS A 7 74.83 -24.99 10.96
CA LYS A 7 74.29 -26.31 11.40
C LYS A 7 72.77 -26.32 11.75
N ALA A 8 71.94 -27.31 11.38
CA ALA A 8 71.97 -28.37 10.33
C ALA A 8 70.64 -29.20 10.39
N ILE A 9 70.23 -29.87 9.29
CA ILE A 9 69.35 -31.09 9.26
C ILE A 9 67.85 -30.81 9.64
N ALA A 10 66.79 -31.52 9.16
CA ALA A 10 66.63 -32.80 8.43
C ALA A 10 65.59 -32.77 7.29
N LEU A 11 65.55 -33.87 6.52
CA LEU A 11 64.53 -34.28 5.54
C LEU A 11 63.41 -35.09 6.20
N VAL A 12 62.14 -34.87 5.84
CA VAL A 12 61.05 -35.88 5.92
C VAL A 12 60.14 -35.75 4.69
N ILE A 13 59.71 -36.88 4.12
CA ILE A 13 58.74 -36.97 3.03
C ILE A 13 57.43 -37.52 3.60
N ALA A 14 56.29 -36.94 3.21
CA ALA A 14 54.98 -37.52 3.44
C ALA A 14 54.04 -37.19 2.28
N ALA A 15 53.69 -38.19 1.46
CA ALA A 15 52.61 -38.10 0.49
C ALA A 15 51.32 -38.58 1.16
N VAL A 16 50.24 -37.78 1.08
CA VAL A 16 48.91 -38.16 1.57
C VAL A 16 47.89 -37.87 0.49
N LEU A 17 47.15 -38.90 0.08
CA LEU A 17 46.03 -38.80 -0.85
C LEU A 17 44.83 -38.16 -0.14
N GLY A 18 44.65 -36.85 -0.34
CA GLY A 18 43.49 -36.11 0.16
C GLY A 18 42.23 -36.48 -0.63
N LEU A 19 41.37 -37.32 -0.03
CA LEU A 19 40.01 -37.55 -0.53
C LEU A 19 39.22 -36.24 -0.50
N GLY A 20 38.64 -35.85 -1.63
CA GLY A 20 37.79 -34.67 -1.73
C GLY A 20 36.47 -34.86 -0.97
N ALA A 21 36.40 -34.37 0.26
CA ALA A 21 35.17 -34.34 1.04
C ALA A 21 34.23 -33.27 0.48
N CYS A 22 33.01 -33.66 0.10
CA CYS A 22 31.97 -32.74 -0.36
C CYS A 22 31.41 -31.91 0.80
N SER A 23 32.06 -30.79 1.12
CA SER A 23 31.49 -29.74 1.97
C SER A 23 30.44 -28.94 1.18
N SER A 24 29.20 -29.42 1.16
CA SER A 24 28.08 -28.65 0.64
C SER A 24 27.88 -27.38 1.47
N PRO A 25 27.81 -26.18 0.86
CA PRO A 25 27.41 -24.99 1.59
C PRO A 25 25.96 -25.17 2.05
N GLY A 26 25.71 -24.96 3.35
CA GLY A 26 24.35 -24.97 3.90
C GLY A 26 23.53 -23.84 3.30
N PRO A 27 22.20 -24.00 3.14
CA PRO A 27 21.34 -22.92 2.67
C PRO A 27 21.46 -21.74 3.63
N SER A 28 21.84 -20.57 3.11
CA SER A 28 21.71 -19.32 3.84
C SER A 28 20.22 -19.03 4.06
N PRO A 29 19.81 -18.46 5.20
CA PRO A 29 18.43 -18.09 5.40
C PRO A 29 18.08 -16.97 4.41
N GLU A 30 17.27 -17.29 3.40
CA GLU A 30 16.66 -16.28 2.55
C GLU A 30 15.74 -15.42 3.44
N THR A 31 16.03 -14.12 3.52
CA THR A 31 15.14 -13.16 4.17
C THR A 31 13.85 -13.08 3.35
N VAL A 32 12.83 -13.84 3.77
CA VAL A 32 11.50 -13.77 3.16
C VAL A 32 10.91 -12.38 3.46
N GLU A 33 11.03 -11.46 2.51
CA GLU A 33 10.24 -10.23 2.52
C GLU A 33 8.76 -10.58 2.36
N SER A 34 8.11 -10.78 3.50
CA SER A 34 6.68 -11.07 3.59
C SER A 34 5.88 -9.83 3.18
N GLY A 35 5.66 -9.68 1.87
CA GLY A 35 4.69 -8.74 1.32
C GLY A 35 3.34 -8.93 2.01
N ALA A 36 2.90 -7.93 2.77
CA ALA A 36 1.78 -8.04 3.71
C ALA A 36 0.45 -8.28 2.96
N GLN A 37 0.04 -9.54 2.86
CA GLN A 37 -1.18 -9.92 2.15
C GLN A 37 -2.41 -9.72 3.05
N LEU A 38 -3.40 -8.97 2.57
CA LEU A 38 -4.61 -8.70 3.36
C LEU A 38 -5.34 -9.97 3.77
N SER A 39 -5.73 -10.00 5.05
CA SER A 39 -6.61 -11.04 5.58
C SER A 39 -8.03 -10.90 5.02
N GLY A 40 -8.75 -12.02 4.90
CA GLY A 40 -10.17 -12.01 4.51
C GLY A 40 -11.04 -11.18 5.47
N ALA A 41 -10.64 -11.04 6.74
CA ALA A 41 -11.31 -10.18 7.70
C ALA A 41 -11.11 -8.68 7.38
N SER A 42 -9.92 -8.28 6.93
CA SER A 42 -9.63 -6.91 6.49
C SER A 42 -10.41 -6.55 5.23
N LEU A 43 -10.47 -7.45 4.25
CA LEU A 43 -11.30 -7.28 3.04
C LEU A 43 -12.81 -7.24 3.36
N SER A 44 -13.26 -8.01 4.36
CA SER A 44 -14.64 -7.97 4.86
C SER A 44 -14.95 -6.65 5.57
N PHE A 45 -13.99 -6.12 6.36
CA PHE A 45 -14.12 -4.80 6.98
C PHE A 45 -14.22 -3.69 5.92
N GLY A 46 -13.31 -3.62 4.95
CA GLY A 46 -13.33 -2.58 3.91
C GLY A 46 -14.66 -2.55 3.12
N LYS A 47 -15.26 -3.71 2.87
CA LYS A 47 -16.57 -3.83 2.19
C LYS A 47 -17.76 -3.50 3.09
N ASN A 48 -17.58 -3.41 4.41
CA ASN A 48 -18.63 -3.06 5.36
C ASN A 48 -18.20 -1.89 6.26
N ALA A 49 -17.35 -1.00 5.73
CA ALA A 49 -16.82 0.14 6.45
C ALA A 49 -17.77 1.35 6.36
N SER A 50 -17.91 2.06 7.47
CA SER A 50 -18.52 3.41 7.52
C SER A 50 -17.41 4.46 7.57
N PHE A 51 -17.48 5.52 6.78
CA PHE A 51 -16.49 6.60 6.71
C PHE A 51 -17.12 7.95 6.35
N THR A 52 -16.44 9.06 6.66
CA THR A 52 -16.94 10.42 6.36
C THR A 52 -16.54 10.89 4.97
N LEU A 53 -17.48 11.40 4.19
CA LEU A 53 -17.29 12.05 2.89
C LEU A 53 -18.08 13.36 2.90
N ASP A 54 -17.39 14.49 2.70
CA ASP A 54 -17.95 15.85 2.74
C ASP A 54 -18.86 16.12 3.96
N GLY A 55 -18.42 15.66 5.13
CA GLY A 55 -19.14 15.77 6.41
C GLY A 55 -20.31 14.81 6.61
N THR A 56 -20.67 14.03 5.58
CA THR A 56 -21.73 13.01 5.62
C THR A 56 -21.12 11.64 5.94
N LEU A 57 -21.75 10.88 6.85
CA LEU A 57 -21.38 9.48 7.09
C LEU A 57 -21.89 8.60 5.94
N ILE A 58 -21.00 7.88 5.29
CA ILE A 58 -21.31 6.87 4.27
C ILE A 58 -21.09 5.50 4.90
N GLU A 59 -22.11 4.64 4.90
CA GLU A 59 -22.02 3.25 5.36
C GLU A 59 -22.06 2.30 4.17
N LEU A 60 -21.01 1.50 3.97
CA LEU A 60 -21.01 0.42 2.97
C LEU A 60 -21.63 -0.84 3.55
N VAL A 61 -22.46 -1.53 2.75
CA VAL A 61 -22.93 -2.89 3.03
C VAL A 61 -22.56 -3.77 1.84
N ASN A 62 -21.75 -4.81 2.07
CA ASN A 62 -21.20 -5.70 1.03
C ASN A 62 -20.54 -4.95 -0.16
N GLY A 63 -19.92 -3.81 0.12
CA GLY A 63 -19.19 -2.97 -0.83
C GLY A 63 -20.01 -1.87 -1.49
N VAL A 64 -21.26 -1.63 -1.08
CA VAL A 64 -22.14 -0.61 -1.68
C VAL A 64 -22.89 0.19 -0.61
N SER A 65 -22.95 1.51 -0.79
CA SER A 65 -23.90 2.42 -0.14
C SER A 65 -24.79 3.05 -1.22
N SER A 66 -26.06 3.32 -0.96
CA SER A 66 -26.96 3.90 -1.97
C SER A 66 -28.10 4.70 -1.35
N GLU A 67 -27.98 6.02 -1.31
CA GLU A 67 -28.93 6.93 -0.67
C GLU A 67 -29.83 7.67 -1.67
N PRO A 68 -31.10 7.96 -1.33
CA PRO A 68 -32.01 8.69 -2.20
C PRO A 68 -31.62 10.17 -2.27
N ILE A 69 -31.66 10.76 -3.47
CA ILE A 69 -31.48 12.21 -3.64
C ILE A 69 -32.84 12.90 -3.51
N ALA A 70 -32.94 13.91 -2.64
CA ALA A 70 -34.19 14.63 -2.41
C ALA A 70 -34.74 15.24 -3.72
N ASN A 71 -36.04 15.05 -3.96
CA ASN A 71 -36.75 15.48 -5.17
C ASN A 71 -36.22 14.89 -6.50
N SER A 72 -35.52 13.75 -6.46
CA SER A 72 -35.00 13.07 -7.65
C SER A 72 -35.35 11.58 -7.66
N SER A 73 -35.39 10.98 -8.86
CA SER A 73 -35.41 9.51 -9.03
C SER A 73 -34.01 8.89 -8.94
N SER A 74 -32.95 9.69 -9.00
CA SER A 74 -31.57 9.24 -8.85
C SER A 74 -31.19 8.95 -7.38
N ARG A 75 -30.14 8.14 -7.21
CA ARG A 75 -29.54 7.81 -5.91
C ARG A 75 -28.05 8.15 -5.89
N THR A 76 -27.56 8.71 -4.80
CA THR A 76 -26.12 8.82 -4.53
C THR A 76 -25.61 7.43 -4.18
N THR A 77 -24.79 6.84 -5.04
CA THR A 77 -24.29 5.47 -4.85
C THR A 77 -22.77 5.46 -4.72
N THR A 78 -22.27 5.04 -3.55
CA THR A 78 -20.84 4.85 -3.26
C THR A 78 -20.49 3.36 -3.34
N ARG A 79 -19.36 3.02 -3.94
CA ARG A 79 -18.92 1.63 -4.16
C ARG A 79 -17.46 1.42 -3.78
N TYR A 80 -17.19 0.31 -3.08
CA TYR A 80 -15.86 -0.25 -2.89
C TYR A 80 -15.30 -0.76 -4.22
N LEU A 81 -14.06 -0.42 -4.54
CA LEU A 81 -13.36 -0.89 -5.74
C LEU A 81 -12.18 -1.81 -5.45
N GLY A 82 -11.65 -1.81 -4.21
CA GLY A 82 -10.44 -2.53 -3.84
C GLY A 82 -9.18 -1.78 -4.27
N GLY A 83 -8.20 -2.47 -4.85
CA GLY A 83 -6.90 -1.90 -5.23
C GLY A 83 -6.06 -1.57 -4.00
N GLU A 84 -6.09 -2.47 -3.03
CA GLU A 84 -5.72 -2.24 -1.65
C GLU A 84 -4.19 -2.18 -1.44
N ALA A 85 -3.72 -1.21 -0.64
CA ALA A 85 -2.32 -1.12 -0.20
C ALA A 85 -2.21 -1.37 1.31
N VAL A 86 -1.13 -2.03 1.75
CA VAL A 86 -0.94 -2.46 3.14
C VAL A 86 0.39 -1.92 3.69
N GLY A 87 0.37 -1.45 4.93
CA GLY A 87 1.55 -0.98 5.64
C GLY A 87 1.18 -0.09 6.82
N ASP A 88 2.13 0.15 7.72
CA ASP A 88 1.98 1.17 8.76
C ASP A 88 1.99 2.58 8.11
N LEU A 89 0.88 3.31 8.24
CA LEU A 89 0.69 4.66 7.70
C LEU A 89 0.56 5.73 8.80
N ASN A 90 0.45 5.31 10.07
CA ASN A 90 0.21 6.22 11.20
C ASN A 90 1.38 6.25 12.21
N GLY A 91 2.24 5.23 12.21
CA GLY A 91 3.43 5.08 13.05
C GLY A 91 3.26 4.29 14.33
N ASP A 92 2.11 3.64 14.56
CA ASP A 92 1.87 2.80 15.74
C ASP A 92 2.42 1.35 15.64
N GLY A 93 3.03 1.00 14.49
CA GLY A 93 3.62 -0.32 14.25
C GLY A 93 2.61 -1.41 13.89
N LEU A 94 1.33 -1.07 13.71
CA LEU A 94 0.30 -1.96 13.18
C LEU A 94 0.15 -1.77 11.66
N GLU A 95 -0.31 -2.81 10.96
CA GLU A 95 -0.52 -2.71 9.51
C GLU A 95 -1.93 -2.17 9.19
N ASP A 96 -1.97 -0.90 8.82
CA ASP A 96 -3.10 -0.22 8.20
C ASP A 96 -3.32 -0.74 6.76
N PHE A 97 -4.47 -0.41 6.17
CA PHE A 97 -4.65 -0.57 4.73
C PHE A 97 -5.51 0.53 4.10
N SER A 98 -5.24 0.85 2.84
CA SER A 98 -6.07 1.74 2.03
C SER A 98 -6.92 0.97 1.02
N PHE A 99 -8.01 1.60 0.54
CA PHE A 99 -8.83 1.08 -0.55
C PHE A 99 -9.48 2.20 -1.35
N TRP A 100 -9.72 1.95 -2.64
CA TRP A 100 -10.45 2.85 -3.52
C TRP A 100 -11.97 2.75 -3.29
N VAL A 101 -12.64 3.90 -3.32
CA VAL A 101 -14.10 4.02 -3.45
C VAL A 101 -14.47 5.01 -4.55
N ALA A 102 -15.59 4.76 -5.22
CA ALA A 102 -16.16 5.68 -6.21
C ALA A 102 -17.61 6.03 -5.89
N GLN A 103 -17.99 7.29 -6.04
CA GLN A 103 -19.34 7.80 -5.83
C GLN A 103 -19.95 8.34 -7.14
N ASN A 104 -21.24 8.05 -7.33
CA ASN A 104 -22.06 8.63 -8.40
C ASN A 104 -23.24 9.35 -7.74
N ALA A 105 -23.22 10.68 -7.70
CA ALA A 105 -24.24 11.52 -7.05
C ALA A 105 -25.44 11.85 -7.98
N GLY A 106 -25.94 10.84 -8.70
CA GLY A 106 -27.13 10.96 -9.55
C GLY A 106 -27.00 11.76 -10.85
N GLY A 107 -25.81 12.29 -11.15
CA GLY A 107 -25.44 12.89 -12.45
C GLY A 107 -24.65 11.94 -13.36
N SER A 108 -23.93 12.50 -14.34
CA SER A 108 -23.05 11.76 -15.27
C SER A 108 -21.56 11.74 -14.88
N GLY A 109 -21.24 12.25 -13.69
CA GLY A 109 -19.90 12.21 -13.09
C GLY A 109 -19.73 11.02 -12.14
N THR A 110 -18.51 10.48 -12.12
CA THR A 110 -18.08 9.43 -11.19
C THR A 110 -16.86 9.94 -10.47
N PHE A 111 -16.98 10.21 -9.18
CA PHE A 111 -15.92 10.80 -8.37
C PHE A 111 -15.18 9.70 -7.61
N TYR A 112 -13.85 9.75 -7.62
CA TYR A 112 -12.98 8.73 -7.02
C TYR A 112 -12.31 9.29 -5.77
N TYR A 113 -12.27 8.46 -4.72
CA TYR A 113 -11.70 8.80 -3.43
C TYR A 113 -10.91 7.61 -2.88
N VAL A 114 -10.00 7.89 -1.97
CA VAL A 114 -9.27 6.89 -1.19
C VAL A 114 -9.68 6.98 0.27
N VAL A 115 -9.88 5.83 0.92
CA VAL A 115 -10.11 5.71 2.36
C VAL A 115 -9.01 4.83 2.95
N VAL A 116 -8.55 5.17 4.15
CA VAL A 116 -7.65 4.32 4.95
C VAL A 116 -8.43 3.72 6.12
N ALA A 117 -8.27 2.43 6.34
CA ALA A 117 -8.69 1.72 7.54
C ALA A 117 -7.47 1.56 8.47
N LEU A 118 -7.40 2.45 9.47
CA LEU A 118 -6.36 2.43 10.49
C LEU A 118 -6.57 1.24 11.43
N LYS A 119 -5.51 0.48 11.68
CA LYS A 119 -5.55 -0.68 12.57
C LYS A 119 -5.59 -0.21 14.03
N ARG A 120 -6.38 -0.90 14.85
CA ARG A 120 -6.44 -0.67 16.30
C ARG A 120 -6.54 -2.00 17.05
N PRO A 121 -6.16 -2.07 18.35
CA PRO A 121 -6.34 -3.28 19.16
C PRO A 121 -7.79 -3.79 19.21
N SER A 122 -8.77 -2.89 19.07
CA SER A 122 -10.20 -3.20 19.05
C SER A 122 -10.79 -3.53 17.68
N GLY A 123 -10.04 -3.41 16.58
CA GLY A 123 -10.58 -3.62 15.23
C GLY A 123 -9.86 -2.81 14.14
N TYR A 124 -10.63 -1.98 13.44
CA TYR A 124 -10.18 -0.98 12.48
C TYR A 124 -11.04 0.29 12.63
N THR A 125 -10.47 1.46 12.34
CA THR A 125 -11.17 2.76 12.32
C THR A 125 -10.79 3.52 11.06
N THR A 126 -11.76 4.05 10.31
CA THR A 126 -11.50 4.71 9.03
C THR A 126 -11.10 6.18 9.17
N THR A 127 -10.35 6.67 8.20
CA THR A 127 -10.21 8.10 7.92
C THR A 127 -11.46 8.68 7.25
N ASN A 128 -11.46 9.98 6.93
CA ASN A 128 -12.29 10.52 5.84
C ASN A 128 -11.94 9.86 4.49
N ALA A 129 -12.87 9.96 3.54
CA ALA A 129 -12.57 9.79 2.13
C ALA A 129 -11.80 11.02 1.61
N PHE A 130 -10.63 10.81 1.02
CA PHE A 130 -9.85 11.85 0.35
C PHE A 130 -10.15 11.86 -1.15
N PHE A 131 -10.59 12.99 -1.70
CA PHE A 131 -10.95 13.13 -3.11
C PHE A 131 -9.72 13.11 -4.03
N VAL A 132 -9.73 12.24 -5.04
CA VAL A 132 -8.66 12.09 -6.03
C VAL A 132 -9.02 12.75 -7.37
N GLY A 133 -10.23 12.55 -7.88
CA GLY A 133 -10.61 13.11 -9.18
C GLY A 133 -11.97 12.70 -9.74
N ASP A 134 -12.42 13.42 -10.76
CA ASP A 134 -13.63 13.13 -11.55
C ASP A 134 -13.27 12.30 -12.79
N ARG A 135 -13.89 11.11 -12.92
CA ARG A 135 -13.76 10.19 -14.06
C ARG A 135 -12.31 9.92 -14.44
N ILE A 136 -11.46 9.67 -13.44
CA ILE A 136 -10.08 9.17 -13.59
C ILE A 136 -10.08 7.64 -13.74
N VAL A 137 -8.94 7.05 -14.09
CA VAL A 137 -8.72 5.59 -14.01
C VAL A 137 -7.84 5.31 -12.79
N PRO A 138 -8.35 4.61 -11.75
CA PRO A 138 -7.54 4.19 -10.60
C PRO A 138 -6.43 3.22 -11.01
N GLU A 139 -5.23 3.41 -10.48
CA GLU A 139 -4.10 2.47 -10.64
C GLU A 139 -3.63 2.00 -9.25
N THR A 140 -2.37 1.58 -9.14
CA THR A 140 -1.78 1.08 -7.89
C THR A 140 -1.76 2.13 -6.76
N MET A 141 -2.02 1.66 -5.54
CA MET A 141 -1.66 2.35 -4.31
C MET A 141 -0.50 1.64 -3.61
N GLN A 142 0.34 2.37 -2.89
CA GLN A 142 1.49 1.83 -2.15
C GLN A 142 1.72 2.62 -0.85
N ILE A 143 1.95 1.93 0.28
CA ILE A 143 2.27 2.57 1.56
C ILE A 143 3.78 2.47 1.80
N SER A 144 4.44 3.62 1.87
CA SER A 144 5.89 3.72 2.03
C SER A 144 6.28 3.64 3.51
N ARG A 145 6.62 2.42 4.00
CA ARG A 145 7.02 2.17 5.40
C ARG A 145 8.11 3.10 5.94
N GLY A 146 8.95 3.67 5.07
CA GLY A 146 10.03 4.59 5.44
C GLY A 146 9.63 6.07 5.59
N SER A 147 8.46 6.48 5.07
CA SER A 147 7.99 7.87 5.11
C SER A 147 6.57 8.06 5.65
N GLN A 148 5.82 6.98 5.89
CA GLN A 148 4.41 7.02 6.33
C GLN A 148 3.53 7.77 5.31
N GLU A 149 3.86 7.62 4.03
CA GLU A 149 3.14 8.20 2.90
C GLU A 149 2.40 7.10 2.12
N LEU A 150 1.14 7.38 1.79
CA LEU A 150 0.33 6.61 0.85
C LEU A 150 0.47 7.23 -0.54
N GLN A 151 1.23 6.58 -1.40
CA GLN A 151 1.29 6.92 -2.81
C GLN A 151 0.04 6.39 -3.53
N VAL A 152 -0.66 7.29 -4.23
CA VAL A 152 -1.88 7.00 -4.99
C VAL A 152 -1.62 7.32 -6.45
N ASN A 153 -1.48 6.29 -7.28
CA ASN A 153 -1.29 6.44 -8.73
C ASN A 153 -2.63 6.30 -9.46
N PHE A 154 -2.82 7.09 -10.51
CA PHE A 154 -4.01 7.08 -11.36
C PHE A 154 -3.71 7.70 -12.73
N ASN A 155 -4.55 7.44 -13.73
CA ASN A 155 -4.52 8.16 -14.99
C ASN A 155 -5.63 9.23 -15.03
N GLU A 156 -5.25 10.46 -15.34
CA GLU A 156 -6.14 11.61 -15.57
C GLU A 156 -6.20 12.00 -17.05
N ARG A 157 -6.97 13.05 -17.36
CA ARG A 157 -7.01 13.67 -18.70
C ARG A 157 -5.97 14.78 -18.81
N ALA A 158 -5.45 15.00 -20.02
CA ALA A 158 -4.67 16.19 -20.30
C ALA A 158 -5.56 17.45 -20.27
N ARG A 159 -4.96 18.60 -19.94
CA ARG A 159 -5.70 19.86 -19.77
C ARG A 159 -6.37 20.29 -21.08
N GLY A 160 -7.70 20.26 -21.08
CA GLY A 160 -8.52 20.65 -22.24
C GLY A 160 -9.07 19.48 -23.06
N GLU A 161 -8.77 18.23 -22.71
CA GLU A 161 -9.44 17.07 -23.32
C GLU A 161 -10.93 17.01 -22.95
N PRO A 162 -11.82 16.61 -23.88
CA PRO A 162 -13.22 16.33 -23.57
C PRO A 162 -13.38 15.23 -22.51
N MET A 163 -14.40 15.33 -21.66
CA MET A 163 -14.70 14.29 -20.67
C MET A 163 -15.19 12.96 -21.29
N SER A 164 -15.42 12.92 -22.61
CA SER A 164 -15.64 11.70 -23.39
C SER A 164 -14.34 10.99 -23.80
N THR A 165 -13.18 11.65 -23.72
CA THR A 165 -11.86 11.02 -23.88
C THR A 165 -11.57 10.12 -22.68
N LEU A 166 -10.88 8.99 -22.92
CA LEU A 166 -10.41 8.11 -21.84
C LEU A 166 -9.18 8.74 -21.15
N PRO A 167 -9.11 8.77 -19.80
CA PRO A 167 -7.91 9.21 -19.09
C PRO A 167 -6.69 8.38 -19.49
N SER A 168 -5.54 9.02 -19.66
CA SER A 168 -4.30 8.38 -20.12
C SER A 168 -3.00 9.10 -19.70
N LYS A 169 -3.11 10.26 -19.04
CA LYS A 169 -1.97 10.99 -18.47
C LYS A 169 -1.71 10.46 -17.05
N PRO A 170 -0.56 9.84 -16.75
CA PRO A 170 -0.27 9.37 -15.40
C PRO A 170 -0.12 10.55 -14.43
N ALA A 171 -0.66 10.36 -13.23
CA ALA A 171 -0.57 11.27 -12.11
C ALA A 171 -0.40 10.48 -10.79
N THR A 172 0.21 11.16 -9.81
CA THR A 172 0.50 10.59 -8.49
C THR A 172 0.15 11.63 -7.43
N LEU A 173 -0.66 11.24 -6.45
CA LEU A 173 -0.81 11.97 -5.19
C LEU A 173 -0.02 11.26 -4.09
N LEU A 174 0.48 12.04 -3.14
CA LEU A 174 1.06 11.54 -1.89
C LEU A 174 0.13 11.99 -0.76
N LEU A 175 -0.41 11.03 -0.01
CA LEU A 175 -1.31 11.28 1.12
C LEU A 175 -0.63 10.87 2.43
N LYS A 176 -0.99 11.50 3.53
CA LYS A 176 -0.58 11.14 4.89
C LYS A 176 -1.77 11.10 5.82
N VAL A 177 -1.62 10.44 6.96
CA VAL A 177 -2.59 10.49 8.07
C VAL A 177 -2.11 11.52 9.10
N THR A 178 -3.00 12.40 9.56
CA THR A 178 -2.71 13.35 10.64
C THR A 178 -2.77 12.67 12.02
N PRO A 179 -2.21 13.25 13.08
CA PRO A 179 -2.37 12.74 14.45
C PRO A 179 -3.84 12.56 14.88
N ASP A 180 -4.75 13.34 14.30
CA ASP A 180 -6.21 13.27 14.54
C ASP A 180 -6.93 12.19 13.71
N GLY A 181 -6.20 11.45 12.85
CA GLY A 181 -6.76 10.40 12.00
C GLY A 181 -7.40 10.89 10.69
N VAL A 182 -7.06 12.09 10.23
CA VAL A 182 -7.53 12.66 8.95
C VAL A 182 -6.55 12.27 7.83
N LEU A 183 -7.07 11.80 6.69
CA LEU A 183 -6.29 11.56 5.48
C LEU A 183 -6.20 12.87 4.67
N GLU A 184 -4.99 13.38 4.51
CA GLU A 184 -4.69 14.66 3.85
C GLU A 184 -3.67 14.48 2.72
N GLY A 185 -3.76 15.32 1.69
CA GLY A 185 -2.78 15.38 0.60
C GLY A 185 -1.57 16.23 0.94
N LEU A 186 -0.37 15.74 0.63
CA LEU A 186 0.87 16.50 0.70
C LEU A 186 0.95 17.48 -0.47
N MET A 187 0.53 18.73 -0.23
CA MET A 187 0.84 19.85 -1.11
C MET A 187 2.36 20.05 -1.19
N LYS A 188 2.86 20.27 -2.41
CA LYS A 188 4.24 20.68 -2.72
C LYS A 188 4.27 22.16 -3.10
#